data_AF-A0A6A4CSW4-F1
#
_entry.id   AF-A0A6A4CSW4-F1
#
_cell.length_a   1.000
_cell.length_b   1.000
_cell.length_c   1.000
_cell.angle_alpha   90.00
_cell.angle_beta   90.00
_cell.angle_gamma   90.00
#
_symmetry.space_group_name_H-M   'P 1'
#
loop_
_entity.id
_entity.type
_entity.pdbx_description
1 polymer ?
#
loop_
_entity_poly.entity_id
_entity_poly.type
_entity_poly.pdbx_seq_one_letter_code
_entity_poly.pdbx_strand_id
1 'polypeptide(L)'
;MDPEAAAVAIVVICACAAVITAATLDKRRCRRPSSTVSTFRTTTFEEAMRAPSTTWFHKKLWCDRELFIRMYREVHAAFKRKPAANSKCPLVKRFALTMFYLAQGGAMDSAATVLGISRPRAVVYINECLDVLSTMAATYVVLPNANEVQAVEDGFFVVAGFPGVVGVVNGTTIAIPRPHDFEGWYCRKGFPAVNVQAVVDHLGAFRSISIRSGSNNDQSLWSGSGVRKRYVVLSILMLTTNIGSDPY
;
A
#
# COMPACT_ATOMS: atom_id res chain seq x y z
N MET A 1 -20.61 -0.69 -9.83
CA MET A 1 -19.24 -0.40 -9.37
C MET A 1 -18.50 0.25 -10.52
N ASP A 2 -17.98 1.45 -10.30
CA ASP A 2 -17.05 2.04 -11.25
C ASP A 2 -15.77 1.19 -11.23
N PRO A 3 -15.29 0.64 -12.35
CA PRO A 3 -14.06 -0.15 -12.41
C PRO A 3 -12.82 0.56 -11.83
N GLU A 4 -12.90 1.88 -11.68
CA GLU A 4 -11.88 2.74 -11.08
C GLU A 4 -11.79 2.59 -9.55
N ALA A 5 -12.92 2.46 -8.85
CA ALA A 5 -12.96 2.31 -7.39
C ALA A 5 -12.42 0.95 -6.92
N ALA A 6 -12.70 -0.10 -7.70
CA ALA A 6 -12.16 -1.44 -7.45
C ALA A 6 -10.64 -1.50 -7.63
N ALA A 7 -10.10 -0.74 -8.58
CA ALA A 7 -8.66 -0.69 -8.83
C ALA A 7 -7.89 -0.05 -7.67
N VAL A 8 -8.43 1.04 -7.10
CA VAL A 8 -7.81 1.73 -5.95
C VAL A 8 -7.86 0.85 -4.69
N ALA A 9 -8.95 0.11 -4.46
CA ALA A 9 -9.07 -0.81 -3.34
C ALA A 9 -8.02 -1.93 -3.38
N ILE A 10 -7.76 -2.52 -4.56
CA ILE A 10 -6.78 -3.60 -4.75
C ILE A 10 -5.34 -3.14 -4.45
N VAL A 11 -4.99 -1.89 -4.79
CA VAL A 11 -3.67 -1.32 -4.49
C VAL A 11 -3.40 -1.25 -2.99
N VAL A 12 -4.42 -0.90 -2.20
CA VAL A 12 -4.29 -0.75 -0.76
C VAL A 12 -4.31 -2.11 -0.05
N ILE A 13 -5.06 -3.11 -0.55
CA ILE A 13 -5.01 -4.50 -0.03
C ILE A 13 -3.64 -5.12 -0.29
N CYS A 14 -3.05 -4.89 -1.47
CA CYS A 14 -1.71 -5.39 -1.80
C CYS A 14 -0.60 -4.80 -0.91
N ALA A 15 -0.71 -3.54 -0.49
CA ALA A 15 0.27 -2.92 0.41
C ALA A 15 0.29 -3.56 1.82
N CYS A 16 -0.82 -4.17 2.26
CA CYS A 16 -0.93 -4.80 3.57
C CYS A 16 -0.37 -6.24 3.63
N ALA A 17 -0.37 -6.99 2.53
CA ALA A 17 0.10 -8.39 2.50
C ALA A 17 1.64 -8.53 2.44
N ALA A 18 2.37 -7.49 2.01
CA ALA A 18 3.83 -7.52 1.84
C ALA A 18 4.64 -7.53 3.15
N VAL A 19 3.99 -7.28 4.28
CA VAL A 19 4.69 -7.04 5.56
C VAL A 19 5.10 -8.34 6.26
N ILE A 20 4.55 -9.50 5.88
CA ILE A 20 4.65 -10.71 6.72
C ILE A 20 5.91 -11.56 6.47
N THR A 21 6.72 -11.32 5.43
CA THR A 21 7.87 -12.22 5.12
C THR A 21 9.27 -11.62 5.24
N ALA A 22 9.45 -10.43 5.84
CA ALA A 22 10.76 -9.81 6.02
C ALA A 22 11.28 -9.88 7.47
N ALA A 23 11.13 -11.03 8.11
CA ALA A 23 11.79 -11.32 9.39
C ALA A 23 12.60 -12.60 9.24
N THR A 24 13.88 -12.45 8.92
CA THR A 24 15.05 -13.22 9.39
C THR A 24 16.16 -13.13 8.35
N LEU A 25 17.21 -12.38 8.66
CA LEU A 25 18.63 -12.71 8.46
C LEU A 25 19.47 -11.45 8.69
N ASP A 26 20.05 -11.37 9.88
CA ASP A 26 21.04 -10.37 10.25
C ASP A 26 22.39 -10.74 9.59
N LYS A 27 22.95 -9.84 8.77
CA LYS A 27 24.31 -9.97 8.22
C LYS A 27 25.01 -8.62 8.29
N ARG A 28 25.39 -8.20 9.49
CA ARG A 28 26.36 -7.12 9.68
C ARG A 28 27.70 -7.69 10.12
N ARG A 29 28.64 -7.78 9.16
CA ARG A 29 30.09 -7.50 9.23
C ARG A 29 30.83 -8.34 8.18
N CYS A 30 31.29 -7.68 7.11
CA CYS A 30 32.50 -7.97 6.32
C CYS A 30 32.62 -6.95 5.19
N ARG A 31 33.83 -6.41 4.97
CA ARG A 31 34.15 -5.54 3.83
C ARG A 31 33.85 -6.32 2.54
N ARG A 32 32.98 -5.79 1.66
CA ARG A 32 32.58 -6.47 0.42
C ARG A 32 33.81 -6.61 -0.51
N PRO A 33 34.21 -7.82 -0.92
CA PRO A 33 35.15 -7.97 -2.03
C PRO A 33 34.50 -7.48 -3.32
N SER A 34 35.33 -7.05 -4.27
CA SER A 34 34.91 -6.65 -5.63
C SER A 34 33.92 -7.66 -6.19
N SER A 35 32.67 -7.26 -6.37
CA SER A 35 31.63 -8.12 -6.92
C SER A 35 31.69 -8.08 -8.45
N THR A 36 31.75 -9.25 -9.07
CA THR A 36 31.46 -9.42 -10.50
C THR A 36 30.07 -8.85 -10.74
N VAL A 37 29.99 -7.74 -11.49
CA VAL A 37 28.72 -7.09 -11.81
C VAL A 37 27.94 -8.02 -12.74
N SER A 38 27.05 -8.83 -12.16
CA SER A 38 26.05 -9.56 -12.93
C SER A 38 25.20 -8.54 -13.66
N THR A 39 25.35 -8.48 -14.98
CA THR A 39 24.61 -7.57 -15.84
C THR A 39 23.23 -8.20 -16.09
N PHE A 40 22.26 -7.86 -15.25
CA PHE A 40 20.86 -8.22 -15.48
C PHE A 40 20.32 -7.43 -16.68
N ARG A 41 19.51 -8.06 -17.53
CA ARG A 41 18.84 -7.36 -18.64
C ARG A 41 17.93 -6.26 -18.06
N THR A 42 18.27 -5.01 -18.35
CA THR A 42 17.55 -3.81 -17.92
C THR A 42 16.24 -3.55 -18.69
N THR A 43 15.91 -4.44 -19.64
CA THR A 43 14.78 -4.37 -20.58
C THR A 43 13.60 -5.27 -20.22
N THR A 44 13.66 -5.99 -19.10
CA THR A 44 12.65 -7.01 -18.76
C THR A 44 11.23 -6.45 -18.61
N PHE A 45 11.10 -5.23 -18.10
CA PHE A 45 9.80 -4.56 -17.99
C PHE A 45 9.24 -4.17 -19.36
N GLU A 46 10.09 -3.66 -20.24
CA GLU A 46 9.75 -3.24 -21.60
C GLU A 46 9.35 -4.44 -22.45
N GLU A 47 10.07 -5.55 -22.30
CA GLU A 47 9.72 -6.84 -22.88
C GLU A 47 8.37 -7.33 -22.35
N ALA A 48 8.11 -7.24 -21.04
CA ALA A 48 6.83 -7.61 -20.46
C ALA A 48 5.66 -6.73 -20.94
N MET A 49 5.90 -5.43 -21.16
CA MET A 49 4.91 -4.50 -21.72
C MET A 49 4.53 -4.86 -23.17
N ARG A 50 5.49 -5.36 -23.96
CA ARG A 50 5.28 -5.69 -25.39
C ARG A 50 4.83 -7.13 -25.63
N ALA A 51 5.17 -8.05 -24.74
CA ALA A 51 4.85 -9.46 -24.89
C ALA A 51 3.32 -9.67 -25.02
N PRO A 52 2.81 -10.51 -25.93
CA PRO A 52 1.37 -10.77 -26.03
C PRO A 52 0.78 -11.29 -24.71
N SER A 53 1.49 -12.22 -24.07
CA SER A 53 1.18 -12.83 -22.78
C SER A 53 2.39 -12.78 -21.86
N THR A 54 2.18 -12.49 -20.58
CA THR A 54 3.25 -12.49 -19.57
C THR A 54 2.70 -12.65 -18.15
N THR A 55 3.40 -13.41 -17.31
CA THR A 55 3.12 -13.50 -15.87
C THR A 55 3.91 -12.47 -15.05
N TRP A 56 4.69 -11.61 -15.70
CA TRP A 56 5.61 -10.70 -15.02
C TRP A 56 4.87 -9.74 -14.09
N PHE A 57 3.75 -9.16 -14.53
CA PHE A 57 2.95 -8.23 -13.73
C PHE A 57 2.44 -8.88 -12.45
N HIS A 58 1.86 -10.08 -12.53
CA HIS A 58 1.42 -10.81 -11.34
C HIS A 58 2.59 -11.15 -10.41
N LYS A 59 3.71 -11.63 -10.95
CA LYS A 59 4.87 -12.04 -10.14
C LYS A 59 5.61 -10.87 -9.47
N LYS A 60 5.57 -9.68 -10.07
CA LYS A 60 6.41 -8.54 -9.69
C LYS A 60 5.62 -7.38 -9.09
N LEU A 61 4.39 -7.16 -9.54
CA LEU A 61 3.53 -6.05 -9.16
C LEU A 61 2.18 -6.49 -8.56
N TRP A 62 1.92 -7.79 -8.44
CA TRP A 62 0.68 -8.39 -7.91
C TRP A 62 -0.62 -7.95 -8.59
N CYS A 63 -0.53 -7.48 -9.83
CA CYS A 63 -1.68 -7.11 -10.66
C CYS A 63 -1.55 -7.71 -12.05
N ASP A 64 -2.64 -7.71 -12.81
CA ASP A 64 -2.58 -7.98 -14.24
C ASP A 64 -2.03 -6.75 -14.99
N ARG A 65 -1.68 -6.93 -16.27
CA ARG A 65 -1.17 -5.83 -17.10
C ARG A 65 -2.26 -4.77 -17.36
N GLU A 66 -3.52 -5.18 -17.45
CA GLU A 66 -4.62 -4.29 -17.81
C GLU A 66 -4.93 -3.30 -16.68
N LEU A 67 -5.08 -3.80 -15.46
CA LEU A 67 -5.19 -3.03 -14.22
C LEU A 67 -3.97 -2.12 -14.03
N PHE A 68 -2.76 -2.62 -14.28
CA PHE A 68 -1.56 -1.78 -14.24
C PHE A 68 -1.68 -0.57 -15.19
N ILE A 69 -2.14 -0.78 -16.43
CA ILE A 69 -2.34 0.29 -17.41
C ILE A 69 -3.45 1.24 -16.97
N ARG A 70 -4.56 0.73 -16.42
CA ARG A 70 -5.67 1.56 -15.90
C ARG A 70 -5.18 2.45 -14.76
N MET A 71 -4.52 1.88 -13.75
CA MET A 71 -3.94 2.66 -12.65
C MET A 71 -2.91 3.67 -13.14
N TYR A 72 -2.07 3.27 -14.10
CA TYR A 72 -1.09 4.17 -14.70
C TYR A 72 -1.76 5.38 -15.39
N ARG A 73 -2.90 5.21 -16.07
CA ARG A 73 -3.62 6.32 -16.71
C ARG A 73 -4.07 7.37 -15.69
N GLU A 74 -4.65 6.93 -14.58
CA GLU A 74 -5.07 7.82 -13.49
C GLU A 74 -3.89 8.58 -12.88
N VAL A 75 -2.83 7.85 -12.54
CA VAL A 75 -1.61 8.47 -11.98
C VAL A 75 -0.94 9.41 -12.99
N HIS A 76 -0.92 9.03 -14.26
CA HIS A 76 -0.37 9.87 -15.34
C HIS A 76 -1.18 11.16 -15.54
N ALA A 77 -2.51 11.10 -15.38
CA ALA A 77 -3.37 12.28 -15.42
C ALA A 77 -3.14 13.19 -14.21
N ALA A 78 -2.95 12.63 -13.01
CA ALA A 78 -2.67 13.37 -11.80
C ALA A 78 -1.25 14.00 -11.74
N PHE A 79 -0.32 13.50 -12.56
CA PHE A 79 1.05 14.03 -12.62
C PHE A 79 1.11 15.44 -13.24
N LYS A 80 1.33 16.46 -12.40
CA LYS A 80 1.42 17.88 -12.83
C LYS A 80 2.56 18.14 -13.83
N ARG A 81 3.75 17.59 -13.55
CA ARG A 81 4.94 17.78 -14.39
C ARG A 81 5.39 16.43 -14.95
N LYS A 82 5.15 16.23 -16.24
CA LYS A 82 5.58 15.01 -16.95
C LYS A 82 7.05 15.09 -17.33
N PRO A 83 7.78 13.96 -17.34
CA PRO A 83 9.13 13.92 -17.87
C PRO A 83 9.13 14.30 -19.35
N ALA A 84 10.22 14.90 -19.82
CA ALA A 84 10.41 15.20 -21.23
C ALA A 84 10.31 13.93 -22.09
N ALA A 85 9.83 14.06 -23.32
CA ALA A 85 9.62 12.92 -24.23
C ALA A 85 10.91 12.10 -24.48
N ASN A 86 12.08 12.75 -24.42
CA ASN A 86 13.39 12.13 -24.57
C ASN A 86 13.99 11.59 -23.25
N SER A 87 13.21 11.54 -22.16
CA SER A 87 13.71 11.02 -20.88
C SER A 87 14.01 9.52 -20.98
N LYS A 88 15.21 9.12 -20.56
CA LYS A 88 15.61 7.68 -20.49
C LYS A 88 14.69 6.83 -19.61
N CYS A 89 13.94 7.43 -18.70
CA CYS A 89 12.99 6.74 -17.82
C CYS A 89 11.59 7.37 -17.98
N PRO A 90 10.75 6.81 -18.86
CA PRO A 90 9.39 7.30 -19.06
C PRO A 90 8.56 7.11 -17.80
N LEU A 91 7.49 7.89 -17.65
CA LEU A 91 6.69 7.91 -16.41
C LEU A 91 6.08 6.53 -16.08
N VAL A 92 5.72 5.74 -17.09
CA VAL A 92 5.22 4.36 -16.90
C VAL A 92 6.24 3.47 -16.18
N LYS A 93 7.54 3.65 -16.47
CA LYS A 93 8.61 2.90 -15.82
C LYS A 93 8.87 3.38 -14.40
N ARG A 94 8.72 4.68 -14.13
CA ARG A 94 8.76 5.26 -12.77
C ARG A 94 7.59 4.77 -11.92
N PHE A 95 6.41 4.66 -12.51
CA PHE A 95 5.23 4.12 -11.84
C PHE A 95 5.41 2.64 -11.52
N ALA A 96 5.88 1.83 -12.48
CA ALA A 96 6.23 0.42 -12.24
C ALA A 96 7.27 0.27 -11.12
N LEU A 97 8.28 1.15 -11.05
CA LEU A 97 9.29 1.15 -9.98
C LEU A 97 8.63 1.32 -8.61
N THR A 98 7.70 2.26 -8.52
CA THR A 98 7.02 2.61 -7.26
C THR A 98 6.07 1.50 -6.83
N MET A 99 5.29 0.95 -7.77
CA MET A 99 4.43 -0.22 -7.51
C MET A 99 5.24 -1.42 -7.02
N PHE A 100 6.39 -1.67 -7.64
CA PHE A 100 7.27 -2.76 -7.23
C PHE A 100 7.87 -2.53 -5.84
N TYR A 101 8.29 -1.30 -5.55
CA TYR A 101 8.78 -0.90 -4.23
C TYR A 101 7.73 -1.14 -3.14
N LEU A 102 6.46 -0.79 -3.42
CA LEU A 102 5.33 -1.01 -2.50
C LEU A 102 5.02 -2.50 -2.33
N ALA A 103 4.98 -3.27 -3.42
CA ALA A 103 4.75 -4.72 -3.37
C ALA A 103 5.83 -5.47 -2.61
N GLN A 104 7.08 -5.01 -2.61
CA GLN A 104 8.18 -5.70 -1.93
C GLN A 104 8.46 -5.21 -0.50
N GLY A 105 7.55 -4.44 0.10
CA GLY A 105 7.74 -3.94 1.46
C GLY A 105 8.90 -2.95 1.59
N GLY A 106 9.17 -2.16 0.54
CA GLY A 106 10.14 -1.07 0.59
C GLY A 106 11.57 -1.42 0.17
N ALA A 107 11.79 -2.56 -0.48
CA ALA A 107 13.11 -2.99 -0.96
C ALA A 107 13.56 -2.20 -2.22
N MET A 108 14.05 -0.97 -2.02
CA MET A 108 14.41 -0.08 -3.14
C MET A 108 15.52 -0.62 -4.04
N ASP A 109 16.54 -1.29 -3.48
CA ASP A 109 17.64 -1.85 -4.29
C ASP A 109 17.14 -2.95 -5.25
N SER A 110 16.22 -3.79 -4.77
CA SER A 110 15.55 -4.80 -5.59
C SER A 110 14.73 -4.15 -6.69
N ALA A 111 13.93 -3.13 -6.36
CA ALA A 111 13.12 -2.39 -7.32
C ALA A 111 13.95 -1.72 -8.42
N ALA A 112 15.02 -1.04 -8.01
CA ALA A 112 15.96 -0.36 -8.89
C ALA A 112 16.63 -1.37 -9.84
N THR A 113 17.07 -2.52 -9.31
CA THR A 113 17.73 -3.58 -10.10
C THR A 113 16.79 -4.18 -11.14
N VAL A 114 15.56 -4.55 -10.75
CA VAL A 114 14.59 -5.18 -11.67
C VAL A 114 14.23 -4.25 -12.82
N LEU A 115 14.13 -2.94 -12.57
CA LEU A 115 13.83 -1.97 -13.63
C LEU A 115 15.08 -1.37 -14.29
N GLY A 116 16.29 -1.77 -13.92
CA GLY A 116 17.52 -1.21 -14.49
C GLY A 116 17.66 0.30 -14.26
N ILE A 117 17.23 0.78 -13.10
CA ILE A 117 17.32 2.18 -12.66
C ILE A 117 18.41 2.27 -11.60
N SER A 118 19.24 3.31 -11.63
CA SER A 118 20.24 3.52 -10.57
C SER A 118 19.56 3.88 -9.24
N ARG A 119 20.11 3.40 -8.12
CA ARG A 119 19.55 3.66 -6.78
C ARG A 119 19.25 5.14 -6.51
N PRO A 120 20.16 6.12 -6.79
CA PRO A 120 19.85 7.53 -6.54
C PRO A 120 18.66 8.04 -7.34
N ARG A 121 18.47 7.56 -8.59
CA ARG A 121 17.31 7.92 -9.41
C ARG A 121 16.04 7.23 -8.94
N ALA A 122 16.16 5.99 -8.45
CA ALA A 122 15.03 5.26 -7.91
C ALA A 122 14.41 5.99 -6.71
N VAL A 123 15.23 6.51 -5.78
CA VAL A 123 14.76 7.34 -4.66
C VAL A 123 13.90 8.50 -5.15
N VAL A 124 14.41 9.28 -6.10
CA VAL A 124 13.72 10.46 -6.63
C VAL A 124 12.39 10.07 -7.27
N TYR A 125 12.39 9.07 -8.15
CA TYR A 125 11.19 8.67 -8.87
C TYR A 125 10.12 8.04 -7.97
N ILE A 126 10.53 7.27 -6.96
CA ILE A 126 9.62 6.68 -5.98
C ILE A 126 8.94 7.78 -5.19
N ASN A 127 9.72 8.73 -4.64
CA ASN A 127 9.15 9.85 -3.88
C ASN A 127 8.22 10.72 -4.74
N GLU A 128 8.62 11.07 -5.97
CA GLU A 128 7.74 11.80 -6.91
C GLU A 128 6.40 11.09 -7.13
N CYS A 129 6.41 9.76 -7.30
CA CYS A 129 5.18 8.99 -7.50
C CYS A 129 4.37 8.86 -6.21
N LEU A 130 5.02 8.68 -5.05
CA LEU A 130 4.36 8.58 -3.75
C LEU A 130 3.66 9.89 -3.38
N ASP A 131 4.22 11.05 -3.71
CA ASP A 131 3.59 12.35 -3.47
C ASP A 131 2.27 12.48 -4.26
N VAL A 132 2.27 12.04 -5.52
CA VAL A 132 1.08 12.02 -6.37
C VAL A 132 0.05 11.03 -5.83
N LEU A 133 0.47 9.81 -5.50
CA LEU A 133 -0.41 8.80 -4.92
C LEU A 133 -1.02 9.26 -3.58
N SER A 134 -0.24 9.93 -2.74
CA SER A 134 -0.71 10.46 -1.46
C SER A 134 -1.77 11.55 -1.66
N THR A 135 -1.58 12.40 -2.67
CA THR A 135 -2.57 13.43 -3.05
C THR A 135 -3.85 12.79 -3.57
N MET A 136 -3.75 11.77 -4.44
CA MET A 136 -4.91 11.04 -4.96
C MET A 136 -5.64 10.28 -3.85
N ALA A 137 -4.90 9.65 -2.93
CA ALA A 137 -5.48 8.90 -1.82
C ALA A 137 -6.40 9.77 -0.95
N ALA A 138 -6.09 11.07 -0.78
CA ALA A 138 -6.96 12.00 -0.06
C ALA A 138 -8.33 12.23 -0.74
N THR A 139 -8.43 11.98 -2.06
CA THR A 139 -9.67 12.06 -2.83
C THR A 139 -10.48 10.76 -2.76
N TYR A 140 -9.80 9.60 -2.80
CA TYR A 140 -10.47 8.29 -2.85
C TYR A 140 -10.75 7.68 -1.48
N VAL A 141 -9.89 7.92 -0.48
CA VAL A 141 -10.03 7.37 0.88
C VAL A 141 -10.78 8.36 1.75
N VAL A 142 -12.09 8.43 1.52
CA VAL A 142 -13.01 9.30 2.24
C VAL A 142 -14.16 8.50 2.83
N LEU A 143 -14.62 8.95 4.00
CA LEU A 143 -15.79 8.36 4.67
C LEU A 143 -17.06 8.70 3.87
N PRO A 144 -18.06 7.81 3.87
CA PRO A 144 -19.27 8.00 3.09
C PRO A 144 -19.99 9.30 3.49
N ASN A 145 -20.35 10.09 2.48
CA ASN A 145 -21.15 11.29 2.70
C ASN A 145 -22.62 10.93 2.97
N ALA A 146 -23.44 11.89 3.38
CA ALA A 146 -24.83 11.66 3.76
C ALA A 146 -25.68 10.96 2.68
N ASN A 147 -25.37 11.18 1.40
CA ASN A 147 -26.07 10.56 0.28
C ASN A 147 -25.62 9.11 0.02
N GLU A 148 -24.41 8.75 0.44
CA GLU A 148 -23.82 7.42 0.26
C GLU A 148 -24.13 6.48 1.44
N VAL A 149 -24.44 7.02 2.61
CA VAL A 149 -24.67 6.24 3.85
C VAL A 149 -25.70 5.13 3.64
N GLN A 150 -26.88 5.45 3.10
CA GLN A 150 -27.94 4.46 2.89
C GLN A 150 -27.48 3.32 1.97
N ALA A 151 -26.82 3.66 0.86
CA ALA A 151 -26.30 2.66 -0.08
C ALA A 151 -25.23 1.77 0.56
N VAL A 152 -24.40 2.31 1.45
CA VAL A 152 -23.41 1.54 2.18
C VAL A 152 -24.06 0.61 3.20
N GLU A 153 -25.08 1.08 3.93
CA GLU A 153 -25.85 0.27 4.89
C GLU A 153 -26.57 -0.88 4.20
N ASP A 154 -27.28 -0.59 3.11
CA ASP A 154 -27.98 -1.60 2.31
C ASP A 154 -26.98 -2.65 1.78
N GLY A 155 -25.81 -2.20 1.31
CA GLY A 155 -24.73 -3.08 0.87
C GLY A 155 -24.22 -4.03 1.96
N PHE A 156 -24.01 -3.52 3.18
CA PHE A 156 -23.62 -4.38 4.32
C PHE A 156 -24.73 -5.34 4.75
N PHE A 157 -26.00 -4.90 4.67
CA PHE A 157 -27.13 -5.77 4.94
C PHE A 157 -27.20 -6.93 3.93
N VAL A 158 -26.96 -6.67 2.65
CA VAL A 158 -26.90 -7.71 1.61
C VAL A 158 -25.73 -8.68 1.84
N VAL A 159 -24.55 -8.17 2.20
CA VAL A 159 -23.33 -8.99 2.35
C VAL A 159 -23.33 -9.82 3.63
N ALA A 160 -23.81 -9.26 4.75
CA ALA A 160 -23.62 -9.84 6.08
C ALA A 160 -24.89 -9.84 6.97
N GLY A 161 -26.01 -9.28 6.52
CA GLY A 161 -27.28 -9.27 7.26
C GLY A 161 -27.35 -8.26 8.42
N PHE A 162 -26.35 -7.38 8.58
CA PHE A 162 -26.32 -6.39 9.66
C PHE A 162 -26.84 -5.03 9.20
N PRO A 163 -27.98 -4.54 9.73
CA PRO A 163 -28.50 -3.22 9.38
C PRO A 163 -27.71 -2.09 10.06
N GLY A 164 -27.70 -0.91 9.43
CA GLY A 164 -27.11 0.31 10.01
C GLY A 164 -25.58 0.35 10.04
N VAL A 165 -24.91 -0.56 9.33
CA VAL A 165 -23.44 -0.61 9.27
C VAL A 165 -22.94 0.27 8.12
N VAL A 166 -22.12 1.27 8.44
CA VAL A 166 -21.53 2.19 7.43
C VAL A 166 -20.05 1.94 7.15
N GLY A 167 -19.47 0.94 7.80
CA GLY A 167 -18.07 0.57 7.63
C GLY A 167 -17.62 -0.43 8.69
N VAL A 168 -16.58 -1.18 8.34
CA VAL A 168 -15.91 -2.14 9.23
C VAL A 168 -14.53 -1.61 9.57
N VAL A 169 -14.23 -1.55 10.87
CA VAL A 169 -12.90 -1.14 11.37
C VAL A 169 -12.07 -2.37 11.67
N ASN A 170 -10.83 -2.39 11.19
CA ASN A 170 -9.82 -3.35 11.63
C ASN A 170 -8.47 -2.66 11.91
N GLY A 171 -7.71 -3.18 12.86
CA GLY A 171 -6.36 -2.76 13.21
C GLY A 171 -5.33 -3.82 12.85
N THR A 172 -4.11 -3.41 12.45
CA THR A 172 -3.00 -4.32 12.20
C THR A 172 -1.68 -3.67 12.60
N THR A 173 -0.87 -4.40 13.34
CA THR A 173 0.48 -3.96 13.71
C THR A 173 1.49 -4.47 12.68
N ILE A 174 2.15 -3.54 12.01
CA ILE A 174 3.12 -3.78 10.93
C ILE A 174 4.52 -3.53 11.45
N ALA A 175 5.39 -4.54 11.40
CA ALA A 175 6.79 -4.40 11.79
C ALA A 175 7.51 -3.42 10.86
N ILE A 176 8.34 -2.55 11.42
CA ILE A 176 9.16 -1.60 10.66
C ILE A 176 10.63 -1.75 11.01
N PRO A 177 11.56 -1.38 10.09
CA PRO A 177 12.94 -1.18 10.46
C PRO A 177 13.03 -0.20 11.63
N ARG A 178 13.92 -0.48 12.59
CA ARG A 178 14.11 0.37 13.77
C ARG A 178 14.35 1.82 13.31
N PRO A 179 13.45 2.77 13.66
CA PRO A 179 13.68 4.17 13.38
C PRO A 179 14.93 4.68 14.09
N HIS A 180 15.53 5.76 13.56
CA HIS A 180 16.66 6.40 14.22
C HIS A 180 16.26 6.93 15.60
N ASP A 181 15.06 7.48 15.71
CA ASP A 181 14.47 7.88 16.99
C ASP A 181 13.91 6.65 17.70
N PHE A 182 14.56 6.29 18.79
CA PHE A 182 14.43 4.97 19.42
C PHE A 182 13.12 4.76 20.19
N GLU A 183 12.45 5.84 20.58
CA GLU A 183 11.35 5.79 21.55
C GLU A 183 9.96 5.81 20.89
N GLY A 184 9.00 5.17 21.55
CA GLY A 184 7.59 5.21 21.19
C GLY A 184 7.16 4.23 20.11
N TRP A 185 8.04 3.70 19.26
CA TRP A 185 7.67 2.81 18.13
C TRP A 185 7.56 1.33 18.48
N TYR A 186 7.97 0.92 19.66
CA TYR A 186 7.90 -0.49 20.07
C TYR A 186 6.47 -0.88 20.40
N CYS A 187 5.99 -1.94 19.77
CA CYS A 187 4.74 -2.54 20.16
C CYS A 187 4.88 -3.39 21.42
N ARG A 188 3.75 -3.80 22.00
CA ARG A 188 3.70 -4.69 23.17
C ARG A 188 4.47 -6.01 22.97
N LYS A 189 4.69 -6.43 21.72
CA LYS A 189 5.45 -7.63 21.34
C LYS A 189 6.98 -7.41 21.28
N GLY A 190 7.46 -6.22 21.63
CA GLY A 190 8.90 -5.95 21.79
C GLY A 190 9.67 -5.67 20.50
N PHE A 191 8.99 -5.37 19.39
CA PHE A 191 9.63 -4.95 18.13
C PHE A 191 9.10 -3.59 17.64
N PRO A 192 9.92 -2.80 16.89
CA PRO A 192 9.47 -1.56 16.27
C PRO A 192 8.36 -1.83 15.25
N ALA A 193 7.24 -1.13 15.39
CA ALA A 193 6.09 -1.32 14.55
C ALA A 193 5.31 -0.02 14.36
N VAL A 194 4.46 0.00 13.35
CA VAL A 194 3.36 0.95 13.22
C VAL A 194 2.06 0.20 13.45
N ASN A 195 1.11 0.83 14.14
CA ASN A 195 -0.23 0.30 14.25
C ASN A 195 -1.13 1.05 13.25
N VAL A 196 -1.71 0.29 12.30
CA VAL A 196 -2.51 0.78 11.20
C VAL A 196 -3.96 0.38 11.44
N GLN A 197 -4.85 1.36 11.50
CA GLN A 197 -6.29 1.15 11.52
C GLN A 197 -6.87 1.53 10.17
N ALA A 198 -7.70 0.67 9.62
CA ALA A 198 -8.42 0.91 8.38
C ALA A 198 -9.93 0.75 8.59
N VAL A 199 -10.70 1.58 7.87
CA VAL A 199 -12.14 1.40 7.69
C VAL A 199 -12.37 0.97 6.25
N VAL A 200 -13.13 -0.09 6.06
CA VAL A 200 -13.54 -0.60 4.74
C VAL A 200 -15.05 -0.60 4.61
N ASP A 201 -15.55 -0.39 3.39
CA ASP A 201 -16.97 -0.52 3.08
C ASP A 201 -17.36 -1.96 2.65
N HIS A 202 -18.62 -2.15 2.30
CA HIS A 202 -19.17 -3.44 1.86
C HIS A 202 -18.57 -3.95 0.54
N LEU A 203 -17.87 -3.10 -0.22
CA LEU A 203 -17.17 -3.45 -1.47
C LEU A 203 -15.68 -3.75 -1.22
N GLY A 204 -15.20 -3.63 0.02
CA GLY A 204 -13.80 -3.78 0.37
C GLY A 204 -12.94 -2.54 0.03
N ALA A 205 -13.55 -1.40 -0.27
CA ALA A 205 -12.83 -0.16 -0.52
C ALA A 205 -12.45 0.53 0.80
N PHE A 206 -11.22 1.04 0.89
CA PHE A 206 -10.76 1.78 2.05
C PHE A 206 -11.41 3.16 2.12
N ARG A 207 -12.05 3.45 3.26
CA ARG A 207 -12.77 4.70 3.54
C ARG A 207 -12.05 5.59 4.55
N SER A 208 -11.15 5.01 5.34
CA SER A 208 -10.28 5.76 6.24
C SER A 208 -9.07 4.92 6.60
N ILE A 209 -7.89 5.54 6.68
CA ILE A 209 -6.65 4.91 7.13
C ILE A 209 -6.03 5.81 8.20
N SER A 210 -5.66 5.24 9.34
CA SER A 210 -4.98 5.92 10.44
C SER A 210 -3.74 5.13 10.83
N ILE A 211 -2.58 5.77 10.73
CA ILE A 211 -1.30 5.19 11.13
C ILE A 211 -0.85 5.88 12.42
N ARG A 212 -0.48 5.07 13.42
CA ARG A 212 0.07 5.52 14.70
C ARG A 212 1.27 4.65 15.07
N SER A 213 1.92 5.04 16.16
CA SER A 213 3.03 4.29 16.70
C SER A 213 2.61 2.89 17.16
N GLY A 214 3.51 1.92 17.07
CA GLY A 214 3.26 0.54 17.50
C GLY A 214 2.95 0.40 18.99
N SER A 215 3.35 1.36 19.82
CA SER A 215 3.03 1.40 21.25
C SER A 215 1.56 1.75 21.54
N ASN A 216 0.85 2.35 20.59
CA ASN A 216 -0.56 2.66 20.75
C ASN A 216 -1.42 1.38 20.66
N ASN A 217 -2.28 1.18 21.65
CA ASN A 217 -3.33 0.16 21.57
C ASN A 217 -4.47 0.60 20.63
N ASP A 218 -5.31 -0.36 20.24
CA ASP A 218 -6.39 -0.13 19.27
C ASP A 218 -7.44 0.86 19.79
N GLN A 219 -7.64 0.91 21.11
CA GLN A 219 -8.53 1.88 21.75
C GLN A 219 -7.98 3.31 21.65
N SER A 220 -6.67 3.51 21.84
CA SER A 220 -6.00 4.81 21.66
C SER A 220 -6.06 5.25 20.20
N LEU A 221 -5.86 4.31 19.27
CA LEU A 221 -6.01 4.54 17.83
C LEU A 221 -7.42 4.98 17.45
N TRP A 222 -8.44 4.25 17.90
CA TRP A 222 -9.83 4.61 17.68
C TRP A 222 -10.14 6.00 18.26
N SER A 223 -9.68 6.26 19.48
CA SER A 223 -9.85 7.55 20.16
C SER A 223 -9.22 8.73 19.42
N GLY A 224 -8.07 8.49 18.80
CA GLY A 224 -7.34 9.49 18.01
C GLY A 224 -7.73 9.55 16.53
N SER A 225 -8.63 8.67 16.06
CA SER A 225 -9.02 8.59 14.64
C SER A 225 -9.97 9.73 14.26
N GLY A 226 -9.92 10.17 13.00
CA GLY A 226 -10.91 11.12 12.45
C GLY A 226 -12.31 10.52 12.36
N VAL A 227 -12.42 9.19 12.36
CA VAL A 227 -13.66 8.42 12.28
C VAL A 227 -14.50 8.62 13.53
N ARG A 228 -13.92 8.39 14.73
CA ARG A 228 -14.61 8.61 16.01
C ARG A 228 -15.08 10.06 16.19
N LYS A 229 -14.31 11.03 15.70
CA LYS A 229 -14.65 12.46 15.79
C LYS A 229 -15.82 12.86 14.89
N ARG A 230 -16.07 12.12 13.80
CA ARG A 230 -17.11 12.44 12.79
C ARG A 230 -18.38 11.62 12.96
N TYR A 231 -18.31 10.39 13.43
CA TYR A 231 -19.45 9.49 13.57
C TYR A 231 -19.68 9.16 15.05
N VAL A 232 -20.39 10.06 15.73
CA VAL A 232 -20.85 9.88 17.12
C VAL A 232 -22.18 9.09 17.17
N VAL A 233 -22.84 8.86 16.03
CA VAL A 233 -24.24 8.37 15.99
C VAL A 233 -24.52 7.23 14.97
N LEU A 234 -23.55 6.82 14.14
CA LEU A 234 -23.73 5.72 13.17
C LEU A 234 -22.88 4.51 13.59
N SER A 235 -23.51 3.32 13.58
CA SER A 235 -22.94 2.06 14.04
C SER A 235 -21.79 1.59 13.15
N ILE A 236 -20.57 1.96 13.51
CA ILE A 236 -19.36 1.38 12.92
C ILE A 236 -19.08 0.07 13.65
N LEU A 237 -19.15 -1.04 12.92
CA LEU A 237 -18.88 -2.35 13.48
C LEU A 237 -17.36 -2.50 13.68
N MET A 238 -16.94 -2.55 14.94
CA MET A 238 -15.58 -2.99 15.28
C MET A 238 -15.53 -4.52 15.22
N LEU A 239 -14.84 -5.07 14.23
CA LEU A 239 -14.49 -6.49 14.23
C LEU A 239 -13.11 -6.62 14.88
N THR A 240 -13.09 -6.98 16.17
CA THR A 240 -11.84 -7.40 16.82
C THR A 240 -11.54 -8.84 16.41
N THR A 241 -10.84 -9.06 15.32
CA THR A 241 -10.25 -10.38 15.08
C THR A 241 -9.03 -10.52 15.99
N ASN A 242 -9.22 -11.17 17.13
CA ASN A 242 -8.12 -11.86 17.80
C ASN A 242 -7.65 -12.96 16.86
N ILE A 243 -6.69 -12.65 15.98
CA ILE A 243 -5.89 -13.70 15.37
C ILE A 243 -5.02 -14.24 16.51
N GLY A 244 -5.55 -15.26 17.19
CA GLY A 244 -4.79 -16.11 18.07
C GLY A 244 -3.57 -16.59 17.30
N SER A 245 -2.40 -16.19 17.77
CA SER A 245 -1.16 -16.83 17.40
C SER A 245 -1.21 -18.25 17.97
N ASP A 246 -1.61 -19.22 17.14
CA ASP A 246 -1.25 -20.60 17.41
C ASP A 246 0.27 -20.74 17.29
N PRO A 247 0.96 -21.33 18.29
CA PRO A 247 2.40 -21.44 18.30
C PRO A 247 2.82 -22.75 17.65
N TYR A 248 3.27 -22.71 16.39
CA TYR A 248 4.22 -23.69 15.82
C TYR A 248 5.11 -23.02 14.77
#